data_AF-A0A2D4HHD3-F1
#
_entry.id   AF-A0A2D4HHD3-F1
#
_cell.length_a   1.000
_cell.length_b   1.000
_cell.length_c   1.000
_cell.angle_alpha   90.00
_cell.angle_beta   90.00
_cell.angle_gamma   90.00
#
_symmetry.space_group_name_H-M   'P 1'
#
loop_
_entity.id
_entity.type
_entity.pdbx_description
1 polymer ?
#
loop_
_entity_poly.entity_id
_entity_poly.type
_entity_poly.pdbx_seq_one_letter_code
_entity_poly.pdbx_strand_id
1 'polypeptide(L)'
;MGQALSPDNFLANIVNIWYQGKTLSVEEDKLAMTCVSSNHPFLVPTIMNLRAKGEPFKKYMFADVVLKKVSPVNWWKSLKYLDSESVEVMISLLTAVASSFGIERIFSSFGLIRSKLRTRLRPDKAGKLVFLFQIMNQQQNGDENE
;
A
#
# COMPACT_ATOMS: atom_id res chain seq x y z
N MET A 1 1.86 11.98 17.58
CA MET A 1 0.57 12.36 16.96
C MET A 1 0.06 11.12 16.26
N GLY A 2 -1.07 10.55 16.69
CA GLY A 2 -1.63 9.38 16.01
C GLY A 2 -2.09 9.77 14.62
N GLN A 3 -1.59 9.10 13.58
CA GLN A 3 -2.21 9.21 12.26
C GLN A 3 -3.64 8.67 12.40
N ALA A 4 -4.63 9.56 12.34
CA ALA A 4 -6.00 9.15 12.12
C ALA A 4 -6.05 8.46 10.76
N LEU A 5 -6.56 7.23 10.71
CA LEU A 5 -6.74 6.49 9.46
C LEU A 5 -7.55 7.37 8.48
N SER A 6 -7.02 7.59 7.28
CA SER A 6 -7.69 8.36 6.24
C SER A 6 -8.71 7.49 5.50
N PRO A 7 -9.68 8.11 4.80
CA PRO A 7 -10.57 7.38 3.88
C PRO A 7 -9.83 6.52 2.85
N ASP A 8 -8.63 6.93 2.42
CA ASP A 8 -7.79 6.15 1.50
C ASP A 8 -7.24 4.89 2.17
N ASN A 9 -6.93 4.93 3.47
CA ASN A 9 -6.53 3.74 4.22
C ASN A 9 -7.67 2.72 4.33
N PHE A 10 -8.90 3.19 4.55
CA PHE A 10 -10.08 2.32 4.55
C PHE A 10 -10.33 1.73 3.16
N LEU A 11 -10.19 2.54 2.12
CA LEU A 11 -10.30 2.08 0.75
C LEU A 11 -9.23 1.02 0.42
N ALA A 12 -7.98 1.24 0.82
CA ALA A 12 -6.88 0.27 0.68
C ALA A 12 -7.22 -1.07 1.36
N ASN A 13 -7.92 -1.04 2.50
CA ASN A 13 -8.40 -2.25 3.17
C ASN A 13 -9.50 -2.99 2.37
N ILE A 14 -10.42 -2.25 1.75
CA ILE A 14 -11.48 -2.81 0.88
C ILE A 14 -10.88 -3.53 -0.33
N VAL A 15 -9.93 -2.88 -1.02
CA VAL A 15 -9.38 -3.37 -2.29
C VAL A 15 -8.27 -4.42 -2.10
N ASN A 16 -7.82 -4.62 -0.87
CA ASN A 16 -6.86 -5.66 -0.53
C ASN A 16 -7.55 -7.03 -0.44
N ILE A 17 -7.12 -7.95 -1.29
CA ILE A 17 -7.69 -9.31 -1.38
C ILE A 17 -7.59 -10.13 -0.09
N TRP A 18 -6.71 -9.78 0.85
CA TRP A 18 -6.60 -10.46 2.14
C TRP A 18 -7.61 -9.95 3.16
N TYR A 19 -7.88 -8.64 3.16
CA TYR A 19 -8.77 -8.01 4.14
C TYR A 19 -10.21 -7.90 3.64
N GLN A 20 -10.41 -7.51 2.37
CA GLN A 20 -11.71 -7.39 1.71
C GLN A 20 -12.70 -6.51 2.51
N GLY A 21 -12.22 -5.51 3.24
CA GLY A 21 -13.05 -4.65 4.09
C GLY A 21 -13.59 -5.31 5.37
N LYS A 22 -13.21 -6.55 5.68
CA LYS A 22 -13.78 -7.31 6.82
C LYS A 22 -13.47 -6.69 8.19
N THR A 23 -12.43 -5.87 8.27
CA THR A 23 -11.99 -5.23 9.51
C THR A 23 -12.54 -3.82 9.69
N LEU A 24 -13.35 -3.32 8.75
CA LEU A 24 -13.88 -1.96 8.78
C LEU A 24 -15.22 -1.92 9.51
N SER A 25 -15.43 -0.84 10.27
CA SER A 25 -16.75 -0.47 10.78
C SER A 25 -17.65 0.10 9.68
N VAL A 26 -18.95 0.17 9.96
CA VAL A 26 -19.95 0.72 9.02
C VAL A 26 -19.63 2.16 8.63
N GLU A 27 -19.16 2.97 9.58
CA GLU A 27 -18.81 4.38 9.33
C GLU A 27 -17.54 4.50 8.47
N GLU A 28 -16.53 3.68 8.72
CA GLU A 28 -15.30 3.67 7.91
C GLU A 28 -15.56 3.20 6.48
N ASP A 29 -16.40 2.19 6.29
CA ASP A 29 -16.84 1.72 4.97
C ASP A 29 -17.57 2.84 4.20
N LYS A 30 -18.49 3.54 4.88
CA LYS A 30 -19.23 4.67 4.30
C LYS A 30 -18.31 5.82 3.92
N LEU A 31 -17.33 6.15 4.77
CA LEU A 31 -16.33 7.19 4.47
C LEU A 31 -15.48 6.80 3.25
N ALA A 32 -15.02 5.55 3.16
CA ALA A 32 -14.27 5.05 2.01
C ALA A 32 -15.07 5.16 0.71
N MET A 33 -16.32 4.68 0.71
CA MET A 33 -17.18 4.71 -0.48
C MET A 33 -17.57 6.13 -0.89
N THR A 34 -17.80 7.03 0.08
CA THR A 34 -18.05 8.45 -0.19
C THR A 34 -16.81 9.09 -0.83
N CYS A 35 -15.61 8.81 -0.30
CA CYS A 35 -14.35 9.31 -0.85
C CYS A 35 -14.15 8.87 -2.31
N VAL A 36 -14.36 7.59 -2.60
CA VAL A 36 -14.27 7.08 -3.99
C VAL A 36 -15.28 7.76 -4.89
N SER A 37 -16.53 7.87 -4.46
CA SER A 37 -17.58 8.49 -5.27
C SER A 37 -17.27 9.95 -5.61
N SER A 38 -16.56 10.66 -4.74
CA SER A 38 -16.15 12.06 -4.98
C SER A 38 -14.89 12.20 -5.82
N ASN A 39 -13.87 11.38 -5.57
CA ASN A 39 -12.54 11.54 -6.19
C ASN A 39 -12.36 10.69 -7.46
N HIS A 40 -12.91 9.47 -7.47
CA HIS A 40 -12.74 8.49 -8.54
C HIS A 40 -14.06 7.74 -8.81
N PRO A 41 -15.12 8.42 -9.28
CA PRO A 41 -16.45 7.83 -9.43
C PRO A 41 -16.48 6.62 -10.37
N PHE A 42 -15.58 6.57 -11.36
CA PHE A 42 -15.43 5.45 -12.30
C PHE A 42 -14.99 4.14 -11.61
N LEU A 43 -14.39 4.20 -10.41
CA LEU A 43 -13.99 3.01 -9.66
C LEU A 43 -15.14 2.39 -8.87
N VAL A 44 -16.22 3.12 -8.62
CA VAL A 44 -17.36 2.63 -7.82
C VAL A 44 -17.92 1.31 -8.36
N PRO A 45 -18.22 1.16 -9.67
CA PRO A 45 -18.71 -0.11 -10.21
C PRO A 45 -17.70 -1.25 -10.02
N THR A 46 -16.41 -0.98 -10.22
CA THR A 46 -15.33 -1.96 -10.03
C THR A 46 -15.27 -2.46 -8.59
N ILE A 47 -15.35 -1.55 -7.61
CA ILE A 47 -15.34 -1.89 -6.18
C ILE A 47 -16.62 -2.64 -5.80
N MET A 48 -17.78 -2.24 -6.31
CA MET A 48 -19.04 -2.94 -6.06
C MET A 48 -19.00 -4.37 -6.60
N ASN A 49 -18.51 -4.57 -7.83
CA ASN A 49 -18.35 -5.89 -8.41
C ASN A 49 -17.32 -6.74 -7.67
N LEU A 50 -16.22 -6.13 -7.19
CA LEU A 50 -15.23 -6.81 -6.34
C LEU A 50 -15.87 -7.33 -5.05
N ARG A 51 -16.64 -6.49 -4.35
CA ARG A 51 -17.34 -6.87 -3.11
C ARG A 51 -18.38 -7.95 -3.34
N ALA A 52 -19.12 -7.86 -4.44
CA ALA A 52 -20.08 -8.87 -4.85
C ALA A 52 -19.44 -10.18 -5.31
N LYS A 53 -18.11 -10.20 -5.56
CA LYS A 53 -17.42 -11.29 -6.28
C LYS A 53 -18.14 -11.60 -7.61
N GLY A 54 -18.62 -10.53 -8.23
CA GLY A 54 -19.33 -10.53 -9.51
C GLY A 54 -18.36 -10.22 -10.65
N GLU A 55 -18.87 -10.26 -11.88
CA GLU A 55 -18.00 -10.06 -13.05
C GLU A 55 -17.27 -8.70 -13.00
N PRO A 56 -15.98 -8.67 -13.37
CA PRO A 56 -15.18 -9.77 -13.92
C PRO A 56 -14.51 -10.69 -12.87
N PHE A 57 -14.70 -10.44 -11.58
CA PHE A 57 -14.08 -11.18 -10.48
C PHE A 57 -14.78 -12.53 -10.25
N LYS A 58 -14.08 -13.62 -10.48
CA LYS A 58 -14.64 -14.97 -10.32
C LYS A 58 -14.37 -15.52 -8.92
N LYS A 59 -15.28 -16.32 -8.37
CA LYS A 59 -15.17 -16.88 -7.02
C LYS A 59 -13.84 -17.61 -6.76
N TYR A 60 -13.29 -18.32 -7.75
CA TYR A 60 -12.01 -19.02 -7.61
C TYR A 60 -10.81 -18.08 -7.39
N MET A 61 -10.90 -16.80 -7.80
CA MET A 61 -9.85 -15.80 -7.59
C MET A 61 -9.65 -15.46 -6.11
N PHE A 62 -10.62 -15.81 -5.26
CA PHE A 62 -10.61 -15.62 -3.82
C PHE A 62 -10.45 -16.92 -3.04
N ALA A 63 -10.10 -18.03 -3.71
CA ALA A 63 -9.82 -19.29 -3.03
C ALA A 63 -8.55 -19.16 -2.17
N ASP A 64 -8.50 -19.86 -1.03
CA ASP A 64 -7.37 -19.79 -0.10
C ASP A 64 -6.01 -20.09 -0.75
N VAL A 65 -5.98 -20.98 -1.75
CA VAL A 65 -4.76 -21.30 -2.50
C VAL A 65 -4.21 -20.08 -3.22
N VAL A 66 -5.08 -19.22 -3.76
CA VAL A 66 -4.70 -17.96 -4.42
C VAL A 66 -4.30 -16.92 -3.37
N LEU A 67 -5.13 -16.73 -2.35
CA LEU A 67 -4.89 -15.70 -1.32
C LEU A 67 -3.58 -15.93 -0.56
N LYS A 68 -3.15 -17.18 -0.37
CA LYS A 68 -1.88 -17.50 0.32
C LYS A 68 -0.63 -17.36 -0.58
N LYS A 69 -0.78 -17.42 -1.89
CA LYS A 69 0.36 -17.48 -2.85
C LYS A 69 0.55 -16.20 -3.65
N VAL A 70 -0.48 -15.36 -3.75
CA VAL A 70 -0.45 -14.16 -4.60
C VAL A 70 -0.53 -12.91 -3.73
N SER A 71 0.39 -11.98 -3.95
CA SER A 71 0.34 -10.66 -3.28
C SER A 71 -0.79 -9.80 -3.85
N PRO A 72 -1.41 -8.90 -3.08
CA PRO A 72 -2.50 -8.04 -3.54
C PRO A 72 -2.12 -7.23 -4.79
N VAL A 73 -0.90 -6.70 -4.85
CA VAL A 73 -0.39 -5.96 -6.00
C VAL A 73 -0.32 -6.86 -7.25
N ASN A 74 0.23 -8.07 -7.14
CA ASN A 74 0.32 -8.98 -8.28
C ASN A 74 -1.05 -9.50 -8.72
N TRP A 75 -2.00 -9.62 -7.78
CA TRP A 75 -3.37 -9.99 -8.10
C TRP A 75 -4.03 -8.95 -8.99
N TRP A 76 -3.96 -7.66 -8.63
CA TRP A 76 -4.49 -6.58 -9.47
C TRP A 76 -3.78 -6.50 -10.84
N LYS A 77 -2.45 -6.63 -10.87
CA LYS A 77 -1.67 -6.68 -12.13
C LYS A 77 -2.06 -7.84 -13.05
N SER A 78 -2.58 -8.94 -12.50
CA SER A 78 -3.00 -10.10 -13.29
C SER A 78 -4.31 -9.87 -14.07
N LEU A 79 -5.08 -8.84 -13.72
CA LEU A 79 -6.40 -8.57 -14.29
C LEU A 79 -6.33 -7.73 -15.56
N LYS A 80 -5.77 -8.31 -16.63
CA LYS A 80 -5.54 -7.62 -17.92
C LYS A 80 -6.80 -7.13 -18.64
N TYR A 81 -7.97 -7.61 -18.24
CA TYR A 81 -9.26 -7.22 -18.82
C TYR A 81 -9.88 -5.99 -18.13
N LEU A 82 -9.31 -5.53 -17.00
CA LEU A 82 -9.70 -4.28 -16.38
C LEU A 82 -8.98 -3.12 -17.07
N ASP A 83 -9.62 -1.97 -17.02
CA ASP A 83 -9.03 -0.73 -17.47
C ASP A 83 -7.73 -0.40 -16.71
N SER A 84 -6.72 0.10 -17.42
CA SER A 84 -5.37 0.33 -16.88
C SER A 84 -5.37 1.40 -15.79
N GLU A 85 -6.14 2.47 -15.98
CA GLU A 85 -6.26 3.55 -14.99
C GLU A 85 -6.84 3.00 -13.68
N SER A 86 -7.86 2.15 -13.79
CA SER A 86 -8.44 1.48 -12.62
C SER A 86 -7.42 0.63 -11.85
N VAL A 87 -6.63 -0.17 -12.57
CA VAL A 87 -5.60 -1.03 -11.96
C VAL A 87 -4.49 -0.19 -11.31
N GLU A 88 -4.06 0.90 -11.95
CA GLU A 88 -3.04 1.80 -11.43
C GLU A 88 -3.46 2.45 -10.11
N VAL A 89 -4.72 2.90 -9.99
CA VAL A 89 -5.23 3.45 -8.74
C VAL A 89 -5.30 2.38 -7.64
N MET A 90 -5.73 1.15 -7.96
CA MET A 90 -5.74 0.07 -6.96
C MET A 90 -4.33 -0.27 -6.46
N ILE A 91 -3.35 -0.31 -7.36
CA ILE A 91 -1.95 -0.54 -7.01
C ILE A 91 -1.39 0.63 -6.18
N SER A 92 -1.69 1.87 -6.56
CA SER A 92 -1.22 3.04 -5.82
C SER A 92 -1.77 3.04 -4.39
N LEU A 93 -3.05 2.72 -4.19
CA LEU A 93 -3.66 2.56 -2.86
C LEU A 93 -2.99 1.46 -2.01
N LEU A 94 -2.62 0.34 -2.63
CA LEU A 94 -1.98 -0.79 -1.92
C LEU A 94 -0.49 -0.54 -1.61
N THR A 95 0.16 0.33 -2.38
CA THR A 95 1.58 0.68 -2.21
C THR A 95 1.78 2.00 -1.47
N ALA A 96 0.73 2.81 -1.32
CA ALA A 96 0.74 4.03 -0.53
C ALA A 96 1.15 3.67 0.90
N VAL A 97 2.32 4.16 1.29
CA VAL A 97 2.94 3.86 2.59
C VAL A 97 1.97 4.29 3.69
N ALA A 98 1.37 3.30 4.37
CA ALA A 98 0.32 3.53 5.36
C ALA A 98 0.82 4.19 6.66
N SER A 99 2.13 4.36 6.85
CA SER A 99 2.65 5.09 8.02
C SER A 99 4.00 5.75 7.77
N SER A 100 4.18 6.94 8.36
CA SER A 100 5.49 7.59 8.45
C SER A 100 6.51 6.75 9.23
N PHE A 101 6.10 5.67 9.89
CA PHE A 101 6.94 4.83 10.76
C PHE A 101 8.20 4.28 10.07
N GLY A 102 8.10 3.84 8.81
CA GLY A 102 9.27 3.37 8.07
C GLY A 102 10.29 4.49 7.83
N ILE A 103 9.79 5.68 7.52
CA ILE A 103 10.57 6.90 7.34
C ILE A 103 11.11 7.42 8.67
N GLU A 104 10.34 7.34 9.77
CA GLU A 104 10.76 7.70 11.12
C GLU A 104 11.82 6.76 11.67
N ARG A 105 11.78 5.46 11.35
CA ARG A 105 12.86 4.51 11.69
C ARG A 105 14.16 4.90 11.00
N ILE A 106 14.09 5.24 9.71
CA ILE A 106 15.23 5.76 8.96
C ILE A 106 15.71 7.07 9.62
N PHE A 107 14.84 8.05 9.81
CA PHE A 107 15.22 9.32 10.43
C PHE A 107 15.68 9.22 11.89
N SER A 108 15.23 8.22 12.66
CA SER A 108 15.69 7.95 14.03
C SER A 108 17.12 7.41 14.02
N SER A 109 17.39 6.39 13.20
CA SER A 109 18.75 5.88 12.98
C SER A 109 19.70 6.95 12.44
N PHE A 110 19.21 7.80 11.51
CA PHE A 110 19.99 8.92 10.98
C PHE A 110 20.12 10.09 11.97
N GLY A 111 19.12 10.31 12.83
CA GLY A 111 19.13 11.30 13.90
C GLY A 111 20.19 10.99 14.95
N LEU A 112 20.41 9.70 15.26
CA LEU A 112 21.51 9.24 16.12
C LEU A 112 22.89 9.56 15.55
N ILE A 113 23.06 9.49 14.22
CA ILE A 113 24.33 9.83 13.54
C ILE A 113 24.56 11.35 13.52
N ARG A 114 23.49 12.13 13.30
CA ARG A 114 23.54 13.59 13.17
C ARG A 114 23.62 14.33 14.52
N SER A 115 23.10 13.74 15.60
CA SER A 115 23.03 14.36 16.94
C SER A 115 24.36 14.36 17.70
N LYS A 116 25.30 13.48 17.34
CA LYS A 116 26.66 13.52 17.92
C LYS A 116 27.45 14.68 17.30
N LEU A 117 27.79 15.68 18.12
CA LEU A 117 28.49 16.92 17.75
C LEU A 117 29.79 16.68 16.95
N ARG A 118 30.44 15.53 17.15
CA ARG A 118 31.72 15.13 16.53
C ARG A 118 31.58 14.50 15.12
N THR A 119 30.37 14.15 14.66
CA THR A 119 30.09 13.46 13.38
C THR A 119 28.96 14.11 12.58
N ARG A 120 28.78 15.43 12.73
CA ARG A 120 27.70 16.16 12.07
C ARG A 120 27.96 16.27 10.56
N LEU A 121 27.41 15.32 9.80
CA LEU A 121 27.36 15.39 8.34
C LEU A 121 26.45 16.54 7.89
N ARG A 122 26.86 17.23 6.83
CA ARG A 122 26.00 18.19 6.14
C ARG A 122 24.81 17.47 5.49
N PRO A 123 23.64 18.12 5.35
CA PRO A 123 22.41 17.47 4.88
C PRO A 123 22.54 16.76 3.52
N ASP A 124 23.34 17.33 2.63
CA ASP A 124 23.65 16.81 1.29
C ASP A 124 24.34 15.45 1.34
N LYS A 125 25.34 15.28 2.21
CA LYS A 125 26.06 14.01 2.37
C LYS A 125 25.24 12.99 3.15
N ALA A 126 24.49 13.43 4.16
CA ALA A 126 23.60 12.56 4.92
C ALA A 126 22.52 11.95 4.01
N GLY A 127 21.89 12.75 3.14
CA GLY A 127 20.88 12.27 2.20
C GLY A 127 21.42 11.21 1.23
N LYS A 128 22.64 11.39 0.70
CA LYS A 128 23.31 10.39 -0.14
C LYS A 128 23.57 9.08 0.63
N LEU A 129 23.93 9.17 1.91
CA LEU A 129 24.15 8.00 2.75
C LEU A 129 22.84 7.24 3.03
N VAL A 130 21.74 7.95 3.28
CA VAL A 130 20.39 7.36 3.41
C VAL A 130 20.01 6.62 2.16
N PHE A 131 20.20 7.24 1.00
CA PHE A 131 19.89 6.66 -0.30
C PHE A 131 20.69 5.37 -0.56
N LEU A 132 22.00 5.40 -0.34
CA LEU A 132 22.86 4.21 -0.48
C LEU A 132 22.45 3.10 0.50
N PHE A 133 22.20 3.44 1.76
CA PHE A 133 21.74 2.48 2.76
C PHE A 133 20.41 1.83 2.38
N GLN A 134 19.47 2.60 1.82
CA GLN A 134 18.20 2.07 1.35
C GLN A 134 18.38 1.11 0.16
N ILE A 135 19.23 1.44 -0.81
CA ILE A 135 19.53 0.56 -1.95
C ILE A 135 20.18 -0.74 -1.48
N MET A 136 21.19 -0.66 -0.62
CA MET A 136 21.89 -1.85 -0.13
C MET A 136 20.96 -2.80 0.62
N ASN A 137 20.04 -2.28 1.44
CA ASN A 137 19.04 -3.11 2.12
C ASN A 137 17.99 -3.71 1.17
N GLN A 138 17.72 -3.09 0.03
CA GLN A 138 16.84 -3.66 -0.99
C GLN A 138 17.52 -4.80 -1.76
N GLN A 139 18.83 -4.73 -1.98
CA GLN A 139 19.62 -5.79 -2.63
C GLN A 139 19.77 -7.01 -1.72
N GLN A 140 20.07 -6.81 -0.44
CA GLN A 140 20.25 -7.91 0.52
C GLN A 140 18.97 -8.74 0.74
N ASN A 141 17.79 -8.12 0.69
CA ASN A 141 16.50 -8.83 0.75
C ASN A 141 16.11 -9.54 -0.56
N GLY A 142 16.79 -9.24 -1.67
CA GLY A 142 16.60 -9.90 -2.96
C GLY A 142 17.36 -11.22 -3.07
N ASP A 143 18.54 -11.29 -2.46
CA ASP A 143 19.46 -12.43 -2.55
C ASP A 143 19.13 -13.57 -1.55
N GLU A 144 18.20 -13.36 -0.61
CA GLU A 144 17.73 -14.39 0.34
C GLU A 144 16.56 -15.25 -0.21
N ASN A 145 16.08 -14.99 -1.44
CA ASN A 145 14.99 -15.73 -2.09
C ASN A 145 15.40 -16.49 -3.36
N GLU A 146 16.71 -16.73 -3.56
CA GLU A 146 17.23 -17.60 -4.63
C GLU A 146 17.77 -18.93 -4.09
#